data_AF-A0A094SJM3-F1
#
_entry.id   AF-A0A094SJM3-F1
#
_cell.length_a   1.000
_cell.length_b   1.000
_cell.length_c   1.000
_cell.angle_alpha   90.00
_cell.angle_beta   90.00
_cell.angle_gamma   90.00
#
_symmetry.space_group_name_H-M   'P 1'
#
loop_
_entity.id
_entity.type
_entity.pdbx_description
1 polymer ?
#
loop_
_entity_poly.entity_id
_entity_poly.type
_entity_poly.pdbx_seq_one_letter_code
_entity_poly.pdbx_strand_id
1 'polypeptide(L)'
;MDMELKRSAATGLVLAIATALIPITSYSTMAAGPQTPSCGNYKLTTNEVIAGVQFAKGTYQINSSGISCSKVMGSKGLFAQFLKLKDLDPLPKPWYYLESAVGAPKFSSGSGSGFRVQLITPIPTSALAPSQTLTPA
;
A
#
# COMPACT_ATOMS: atom_id res chain seq x y z
N MET A 1 -18.05 -8.58 81.09
CA MET A 1 -18.66 -7.60 80.17
C MET A 1 -18.97 -8.34 78.89
N ASP A 2 -20.17 -8.88 78.95
CA ASP A 2 -21.12 -9.29 77.94
C ASP A 2 -20.71 -9.17 76.47
N MET A 3 -20.92 -10.31 75.81
CA MET A 3 -20.88 -10.55 74.38
C MET A 3 -22.09 -9.87 73.72
N GLU A 4 -21.85 -8.86 72.87
CA GLU A 4 -22.88 -8.39 71.93
C GLU A 4 -22.35 -8.50 70.49
N LEU A 5 -22.40 -9.73 69.98
CA LEU A 5 -22.21 -10.04 68.56
C LEU A 5 -23.49 -9.63 67.81
N LYS A 6 -23.52 -8.39 67.32
CA LYS A 6 -24.60 -7.92 66.45
C LYS A 6 -24.44 -8.54 65.06
N ARG A 7 -25.22 -9.59 64.81
CA ARG A 7 -25.41 -10.22 63.49
C ARG A 7 -25.93 -9.15 62.53
N SER A 8 -25.10 -8.66 61.62
CA SER A 8 -25.55 -7.90 60.45
C SER A 8 -25.41 -8.77 59.21
N ALA A 9 -26.52 -8.90 58.50
CA ALA A 9 -26.71 -9.79 57.37
C ALA A 9 -25.72 -9.50 56.23
N ALA A 10 -25.21 -10.59 55.65
CA ALA A 10 -24.49 -10.57 54.40
C ALA A 10 -25.37 -9.97 53.29
N THR A 11 -24.81 -9.07 52.48
CA THR A 11 -25.29 -8.85 51.13
C THR A 11 -24.07 -8.77 50.24
N GLY A 12 -23.74 -9.91 49.63
CA GLY A 12 -22.64 -10.05 48.69
C GLY A 12 -22.85 -9.12 47.50
N LEU A 13 -21.87 -8.29 47.21
CA LEU A 13 -21.82 -7.50 46.00
C LEU A 13 -21.45 -8.43 44.84
N VAL A 14 -22.44 -8.90 44.09
CA VAL A 14 -22.20 -9.65 42.84
C VAL A 14 -21.81 -8.65 41.76
N LEU A 15 -20.52 -8.64 41.39
CA LEU A 15 -20.01 -7.82 40.29
C LEU A 15 -20.31 -8.53 38.96
N ALA A 16 -21.44 -8.21 38.32
CA ALA A 16 -21.78 -8.71 37.00
C ALA A 16 -20.92 -7.99 35.94
N ILE A 17 -19.92 -8.67 35.39
CA ILE A 17 -19.05 -8.16 34.32
C ILE A 17 -19.76 -8.42 32.99
N ALA A 18 -20.48 -7.42 32.47
CA ALA A 18 -21.09 -7.51 31.14
C ALA A 18 -20.00 -7.37 30.07
N THR A 19 -19.59 -8.48 29.45
CA THR A 19 -18.72 -8.46 28.27
C THR A 19 -19.52 -7.97 27.06
N ALA A 20 -19.47 -6.66 26.79
CA ALA A 20 -19.99 -6.10 25.56
C ALA A 20 -19.14 -6.60 24.37
N LEU A 21 -19.73 -7.37 23.47
CA LEU A 21 -19.13 -7.67 22.17
C LEU A 21 -19.04 -6.38 21.36
N ILE A 22 -17.85 -5.81 21.24
CA ILE A 22 -17.60 -4.69 20.33
C ILE A 22 -17.46 -5.31 18.92
N PRO A 23 -18.32 -4.96 17.96
CA PRO A 23 -18.13 -5.38 16.58
C PRO A 23 -16.83 -4.78 16.05
N ILE A 24 -15.91 -5.65 15.61
CA ILE A 24 -14.66 -5.25 14.96
C ILE A 24 -15.04 -4.72 13.57
N THR A 25 -15.33 -3.44 13.47
CA THR A 25 -15.38 -2.77 12.16
C THR A 25 -13.97 -2.67 11.61
N SER A 26 -13.64 -3.57 10.69
CA SER A 26 -12.44 -3.50 9.86
C SER A 26 -12.54 -2.25 8.97
N TYR A 27 -12.12 -1.09 9.47
CA TYR A 27 -11.91 0.07 8.63
C TYR A 27 -10.74 -0.23 7.71
N SER A 28 -11.02 -0.48 6.43
CA SER A 28 -10.03 -0.48 5.37
C SER A 28 -9.34 0.89 5.38
N THR A 29 -8.17 0.98 6.02
CA THR A 29 -7.34 2.16 5.94
C THR A 29 -6.78 2.21 4.52
N MET A 30 -7.55 2.81 3.62
CA MET A 30 -7.03 3.26 2.33
C MET A 30 -5.95 4.27 2.68
N ALA A 31 -4.69 3.81 2.69
CA ALA A 31 -3.55 4.64 2.98
C ALA A 31 -3.63 5.88 2.06
N ALA A 32 -3.74 7.06 2.64
CA ALA A 32 -3.94 8.29 1.89
C ALA A 32 -2.82 8.42 0.84
N GLY A 33 -3.21 8.44 -0.44
CA GLY A 33 -2.27 8.67 -1.53
C GLY A 33 -1.61 10.04 -1.39
N PRO A 34 -0.38 10.23 -1.89
CA PRO A 34 0.29 11.53 -1.92
C PRO A 34 -0.60 12.64 -2.49
N GLN A 35 -0.60 13.81 -1.85
CA GLN A 35 -1.29 15.03 -2.32
C GLN A 35 -0.49 15.83 -3.37
N THR A 36 0.55 15.22 -3.96
CA THR A 36 1.43 15.90 -4.92
C THR A 36 0.79 15.93 -6.31
N PRO A 37 0.91 17.02 -7.07
CA PRO A 37 0.32 17.11 -8.40
C PRO A 37 0.80 15.98 -9.32
N SER A 38 -0.11 15.46 -10.13
CA SER A 38 0.19 14.41 -11.10
C SER A 38 1.09 14.96 -12.22
N CYS A 39 2.12 14.18 -12.57
CA CYS A 39 2.94 14.40 -13.75
C CYS A 39 2.34 13.78 -15.02
N GLY A 40 1.24 13.04 -14.89
CA GLY A 40 0.56 12.34 -15.97
C GLY A 40 0.64 10.82 -15.82
N ASN A 41 0.14 10.14 -16.84
CA ASN A 41 0.03 8.69 -16.87
C ASN A 41 1.10 8.06 -17.75
N TYR A 42 1.63 6.90 -17.33
CA TYR A 42 2.57 6.08 -18.07
C TYR A 42 1.99 4.68 -18.25
N LYS A 43 2.03 4.15 -19.48
CA LYS A 43 1.52 2.82 -19.80
C LYS A 43 2.66 1.80 -19.88
N LEU A 44 2.64 0.82 -18.99
CA LEU A 44 3.45 -0.40 -19.12
C LEU A 44 2.69 -1.40 -19.99
N THR A 45 3.31 -1.81 -21.09
CA THR A 45 2.77 -2.82 -22.01
C THR A 45 3.11 -4.25 -21.59
N THR A 46 4.15 -4.39 -20.78
CA THR A 46 4.73 -5.64 -20.28
C THR A 46 4.87 -5.56 -18.77
N ASN A 47 5.03 -6.72 -18.12
CA ASN A 47 5.43 -6.74 -16.72
C ASN A 47 6.91 -6.41 -16.66
N GLU A 48 7.30 -5.62 -15.66
CA GLU A 48 8.64 -5.06 -15.54
C GLU A 48 9.14 -5.27 -14.11
N VAL A 49 10.46 -5.42 -13.96
CA VAL A 49 11.10 -5.48 -12.64
C VAL A 49 12.13 -4.37 -12.57
N ILE A 50 12.04 -3.55 -11.53
CA ILE A 50 13.00 -2.46 -11.31
C ILE A 50 13.60 -2.65 -9.93
N ALA A 51 14.91 -2.89 -9.85
CA ALA A 51 15.63 -3.09 -8.59
C ALA A 51 14.95 -4.12 -7.66
N GLY A 52 14.55 -5.27 -8.22
CA GLY A 52 13.86 -6.36 -7.51
C GLY A 52 12.37 -6.16 -7.29
N VAL A 53 11.80 -5.01 -7.66
CA VAL A 53 10.38 -4.69 -7.44
C VAL A 53 9.57 -4.95 -8.71
N GLN A 54 8.50 -5.74 -8.58
CA GLN A 54 7.61 -6.06 -9.71
C GLN A 54 6.60 -4.95 -9.99
N PHE A 55 6.45 -4.62 -11.26
CA PHE A 55 5.43 -3.73 -11.81
C PHE A 55 4.62 -4.49 -12.87
N ALA A 56 3.34 -4.73 -12.58
CA ALA A 56 2.43 -5.35 -13.53
C ALA A 56 2.17 -4.44 -14.73
N LYS A 57 1.91 -5.02 -15.90
CA LYS A 57 1.41 -4.26 -17.05
C LYS A 57 0.14 -3.48 -16.68
N GLY A 58 0.03 -2.23 -17.13
CA GLY A 58 -1.05 -1.36 -16.72
C GLY A 58 -0.75 0.12 -16.95
N THR A 59 -1.72 0.96 -16.58
CA THR A 59 -1.56 2.41 -16.56
C THR A 59 -1.21 2.85 -15.16
N TYR A 60 -0.10 3.56 -15.04
CA TYR A 60 0.41 4.13 -13.81
C TYR A 60 0.25 5.65 -13.82
N GLN A 61 -0.30 6.22 -12.75
CA GLN A 61 -0.17 7.64 -12.48
C GLN A 61 1.21 7.89 -11.86
N ILE A 62 1.91 8.89 -12.37
CA ILE A 62 3.21 9.29 -11.85
C ILE A 62 3.04 10.63 -11.12
N ASN A 63 3.51 10.69 -9.88
CA ASN A 63 3.52 11.91 -9.08
C ASN A 63 4.96 12.18 -8.64
N SER A 64 5.39 13.44 -8.63
CA SER A 64 6.76 13.81 -8.24
C SER A 64 6.79 14.83 -7.11
N SER A 65 7.92 14.89 -6.42
CA SER A 65 8.20 15.84 -5.34
C SER A 65 9.65 16.27 -5.44
N GLY A 66 9.93 17.56 -5.28
CA GLY A 66 11.30 18.08 -5.32
C GLY A 66 12.07 17.85 -6.64
N ILE A 67 11.39 17.44 -7.72
CA ILE A 67 11.92 17.25 -9.08
C ILE A 67 10.83 17.63 -10.10
N SER A 68 11.20 18.03 -11.32
CA SER A 68 10.22 18.39 -12.34
C SER A 68 9.61 17.16 -13.02
N CYS A 69 8.33 17.27 -13.43
CA CYS A 69 7.68 16.23 -14.23
C CYS A 69 8.42 15.93 -15.54
N SER A 70 9.03 16.93 -16.17
CA SER A 70 9.83 16.75 -17.40
C SER A 70 11.07 15.88 -17.19
N LYS A 71 11.59 15.78 -15.96
CA LYS A 71 12.72 14.90 -15.63
C LYS A 71 12.27 13.45 -15.43
N VAL A 72 11.04 13.26 -14.95
CA VAL A 72 10.48 11.94 -14.63
C VAL A 72 9.83 11.28 -15.85
N MET A 73 9.10 12.07 -16.63
CA MET A 73 8.25 11.61 -17.74
C MET A 73 8.99 11.53 -19.08
N GLY A 74 8.37 10.81 -20.03
CA GLY A 74 8.85 10.68 -21.41
C GLY A 74 9.86 9.56 -21.62
N SER A 75 10.22 9.30 -22.88
CA SER A 75 11.11 8.19 -23.27
C SER A 75 12.55 8.34 -22.75
N LYS A 76 12.95 9.56 -22.41
CA LYS A 76 14.22 9.90 -21.77
C LYS A 76 14.05 10.23 -20.28
N GLY A 77 12.85 10.10 -19.73
CA GLY A 77 12.57 10.36 -18.32
C GLY A 77 13.15 9.28 -17.41
N LEU A 78 13.30 9.60 -16.13
CA LEU A 78 13.84 8.69 -15.13
C LEU A 78 13.09 7.35 -15.08
N PHE A 79 11.77 7.36 -15.14
CA PHE A 79 11.01 6.11 -15.08
C PHE A 79 11.31 5.20 -16.28
N ALA A 80 11.34 5.77 -17.50
CA ALA A 80 11.71 5.03 -18.70
C ALA A 80 13.17 4.55 -18.70
N GLN A 81 14.07 5.25 -18.01
CA GLN A 81 15.45 4.79 -17.82
C GLN A 81 15.52 3.64 -16.82
N PHE A 82 14.77 3.69 -15.72
CA PHE A 82 14.77 2.64 -14.71
C PHE A 82 14.15 1.34 -15.22
N LEU A 83 13.15 1.43 -16.10
CA LEU A 83 12.58 0.27 -16.81
C LEU A 83 13.58 -0.46 -17.73
N LYS A 84 14.74 0.15 -18.05
CA LYS A 84 15.78 -0.48 -18.88
C LYS A 84 16.84 -1.20 -18.05
N LEU A 85 16.78 -1.07 -16.72
CA LEU A 85 17.66 -1.80 -15.82
C LEU A 85 17.26 -3.27 -15.84
N LYS A 86 18.22 -4.18 -15.72
CA LYS A 86 17.90 -5.59 -15.48
C LYS A 86 17.39 -5.75 -14.05
N ASP A 87 16.66 -6.83 -13.79
CA ASP A 87 15.91 -7.04 -12.55
C ASP A 87 16.67 -6.68 -11.26
N LEU A 88 17.89 -7.18 -11.11
CA LEU A 88 18.74 -6.98 -9.92
C LEU A 88 19.79 -5.87 -10.08
N ASP A 89 19.77 -5.14 -11.20
CA ASP A 89 20.65 -4.00 -11.37
C ASP A 89 20.26 -2.91 -10.35
N PRO A 90 21.24 -2.30 -9.65
CA PRO A 90 20.95 -1.21 -8.75
C PRO A 90 20.44 0.00 -9.54
N LEU A 91 19.58 0.79 -8.92
CA LEU A 91 19.21 2.10 -9.44
C LEU A 91 20.47 2.98 -9.59
N PRO A 92 20.58 3.80 -10.66
CA PRO A 92 21.70 4.72 -10.82
C PRO A 92 21.81 5.65 -9.62
N LYS A 93 23.02 5.90 -9.10
CA LYS A 93 23.19 6.89 -8.02
C LYS A 93 22.65 8.27 -8.46
N PRO A 94 22.01 9.04 -7.56
CA PRO A 94 21.78 8.79 -6.12
C PRO A 94 20.46 8.05 -5.80
N TRP A 95 19.86 7.37 -6.78
CA TRP A 95 18.51 6.83 -6.65
C TRP A 95 18.44 5.54 -5.85
N TYR A 96 17.38 5.40 -5.07
CA TYR A 96 17.04 4.19 -4.33
C TYR A 96 15.52 4.00 -4.28
N TYR A 97 15.08 2.77 -4.05
CA TYR A 97 13.68 2.41 -3.86
C TYR A 97 13.32 2.38 -2.37
N LEU A 98 12.15 2.92 -2.02
CA LEU A 98 11.58 2.94 -0.68
C LEU A 98 10.30 2.10 -0.66
N GLU A 99 10.40 0.91 -0.06
CA GLU A 99 9.34 -0.11 -0.10
C GLU A 99 8.11 0.29 0.72
N SER A 100 8.32 0.79 1.94
CA SER A 100 7.25 1.13 2.90
C SER A 100 6.83 2.60 2.87
N ALA A 101 7.11 3.34 1.80
CA ALA A 101 6.72 4.73 1.74
C ALA A 101 5.20 4.83 1.45
N VAL A 102 4.42 5.48 2.30
CA VAL A 102 3.05 5.96 2.02
C VAL A 102 3.13 7.48 1.84
N GLY A 103 2.53 8.05 0.80
CA GLY A 103 2.53 9.51 0.60
C GLY A 103 3.85 10.19 0.13
N ALA A 104 5.05 9.71 0.50
CA ALA A 104 6.38 10.24 0.05
C ALA A 104 6.78 9.87 -1.41
N PRO A 105 8.01 9.93 -1.92
CA PRO A 105 8.40 9.20 -3.14
C PRO A 105 8.68 7.71 -2.92
N LYS A 106 8.50 6.84 -3.93
CA LYS A 106 8.99 5.44 -3.89
C LYS A 106 10.37 5.33 -4.51
N PHE A 107 10.63 6.06 -5.58
CA PHE A 107 11.96 6.28 -6.11
C PHE A 107 12.46 7.62 -5.58
N SER A 108 13.51 7.61 -4.76
CA SER A 108 14.03 8.81 -4.14
C SER A 108 15.51 9.00 -4.44
N SER A 109 15.92 10.26 -4.55
CA SER A 109 17.31 10.70 -4.66
C SER A 109 17.83 11.33 -3.36
N GLY A 110 17.08 11.22 -2.26
CA GLY A 110 17.34 11.97 -1.02
C GLY A 110 16.66 13.35 -0.97
N SER A 111 16.69 13.99 0.20
CA SER A 111 16.20 15.36 0.45
C SER A 111 14.75 15.66 0.02
N GLY A 112 13.86 14.65 0.06
CA GLY A 112 12.46 14.81 -0.36
C GLY A 112 12.25 14.85 -1.87
N SER A 113 13.32 14.72 -2.66
CA SER A 113 13.27 14.61 -4.11
C SER A 113 12.99 13.17 -4.54
N GLY A 114 12.03 13.01 -5.44
CA GLY A 114 11.69 11.72 -6.00
C GLY A 114 10.35 11.68 -6.72
N PHE A 115 9.95 10.47 -7.13
CA PHE A 115 8.64 10.21 -7.69
C PHE A 115 8.02 8.91 -7.19
N ARG A 116 6.70 8.82 -7.32
CA ARG A 116 5.91 7.59 -7.17
C ARG A 116 5.32 7.18 -8.49
N VAL A 117 5.12 5.88 -8.63
CA VAL A 117 4.27 5.30 -9.67
C VAL A 117 3.18 4.49 -8.99
N GLN A 118 1.92 4.85 -9.24
CA GLN A 118 0.75 4.21 -8.67
C GLN A 118 -0.06 3.58 -9.78
N LEU A 119 -0.29 2.27 -9.72
CA LEU A 119 -1.17 1.60 -10.66
C LEU A 119 -2.61 2.13 -10.49
N ILE A 120 -3.17 2.70 -11.55
CA ILE A 120 -4.55 3.25 -11.55
C ILE A 120 -5.50 2.43 -12.45
N THR A 121 -4.96 1.69 -13.42
CA THR A 121 -5.75 0.78 -14.25
C THR A 121 -4.91 -0.45 -14.56
N PRO A 122 -5.18 -1.60 -13.94
CA PRO A 122 -4.62 -2.85 -14.42
C PRO A 122 -5.15 -3.11 -15.83
N ILE A 123 -4.30 -3.54 -16.77
CA ILE A 123 -4.83 -4.10 -18.01
C ILE A 123 -5.50 -5.43 -17.62
N PRO A 124 -6.80 -5.63 -17.90
CA PRO A 124 -7.46 -6.88 -17.55
C PRO A 124 -6.71 -8.03 -18.22
N THR A 125 -6.20 -8.94 -17.42
CA THR A 125 -5.81 -10.26 -17.89
C THR A 125 -7.10 -10.94 -18.29
N SER A 126 -7.48 -10.86 -19.57
CA SER A 126 -8.64 -11.60 -20.08
C SER A 126 -8.58 -13.04 -19.61
N ALA A 127 -9.68 -13.48 -19.01
CA ALA A 127 -9.90 -14.81 -18.51
C ALA A 127 -9.55 -15.87 -19.58
N LEU A 128 -8.42 -16.54 -19.40
CA LEU A 128 -8.20 -17.91 -19.86
C LEU A 128 -8.14 -18.80 -18.61
N ALA A 129 -9.24 -18.83 -17.86
CA ALA A 129 -9.52 -19.97 -16.99
C ALA A 129 -10.38 -20.92 -17.82
N PRO A 130 -9.95 -22.17 -18.10
CA PRO A 130 -10.80 -23.17 -18.72
C PRO A 130 -12.08 -23.35 -17.88
N SER A 131 -13.21 -23.42 -18.58
CA SER A 131 -14.54 -23.73 -18.06
C SER A 131 -14.49 -24.78 -16.94
N GLN A 132 -14.84 -24.39 -15.71
CA GLN A 132 -15.16 -25.37 -14.68
C GLN A 132 -16.53 -25.97 -15.04
N THR A 133 -16.52 -27.09 -15.74
CA THR A 133 -17.67 -27.99 -15.83
C THR A 133 -17.89 -28.56 -14.43
N LEU A 134 -18.84 -28.00 -13.71
CA LEU A 134 -19.38 -28.63 -12.51
C LEU A 134 -20.28 -29.79 -12.95
N THR A 135 -19.83 -31.02 -12.73
CA THR A 135 -20.67 -32.22 -12.79
C THR A 135 -21.13 -32.53 -11.36
N PRO A 136 -22.43 -32.45 -11.03
CA PRO A 136 -22.94 -32.98 -9.77
C PRO A 136 -23.04 -34.51 -9.82
N ALA A 137 -22.81 -35.13 -8.65
CA ALA A 137 -22.89 -36.56 -8.38
C ALA A 137 -24.34 -37.09 -8.34
#